data_AF-A0AAV0W665-F1
#
_entry.id   AF-A0AAV0W665-F1
#
_cell.length_a   1.000
_cell.length_b   1.000
_cell.length_c   1.000
_cell.angle_alpha   90.00
_cell.angle_beta   90.00
_cell.angle_gamma   90.00
#
_symmetry.space_group_name_H-M   'P 1'
#
loop_
_entity.id
_entity.type
_entity.pdbx_description
1 polymer ?
#
loop_
_entity_poly.entity_id
_entity_poly.type
_entity_poly.pdbx_seq_one_letter_code
_entity_poly.pdbx_strand_id
1 'polypeptide(L)'
;MIDTQRMKEIKENRERLVPIIKSILFLGRQNIALRGHRDDGQLLSKNISSDFSSYTESITNQGNFRELLKFRIDAGDKNLEHHLMSTSKNTTYISYTIQNNLIECIGKEITTFITNEIKEAKYYSIIFDETTDVSVISQMSFSVRYLKSEKVFERFISFVNCHKKIYGDAHDDHDEDQDLENISKIEPKLSGELLGTTVINILHDS
;
A
#
# COMPACT_ATOMS: atom_id res chain seq x y z
N MET A 1 5.48 -36.52 -9.95
CA MET A 1 6.49 -36.24 -8.88
C MET A 1 6.92 -34.78 -8.87
N ILE A 2 7.19 -34.17 -10.02
CA ILE A 2 7.55 -32.74 -10.14
C ILE A 2 6.40 -31.81 -9.71
N ASP A 3 5.16 -32.09 -10.13
CA ASP A 3 4.00 -31.25 -9.78
C ASP A 3 3.70 -31.25 -8.27
N THR A 4 3.92 -32.38 -7.59
CA THR A 4 3.70 -32.52 -6.14
C THR A 4 4.68 -31.66 -5.35
N GLN A 5 5.95 -31.62 -5.77
CA GLN A 5 6.98 -30.81 -5.13
C GLN A 5 6.72 -29.32 -5.35
N ARG A 6 6.38 -28.93 -6.59
CA ARG A 6 6.02 -27.54 -6.92
C ARG A 6 4.80 -27.05 -6.13
N MET A 7 3.77 -27.88 -5.99
CA MET A 7 2.58 -27.55 -5.21
C MET A 7 2.90 -27.36 -3.73
N LYS A 8 3.84 -28.16 -3.18
CA LYS A 8 4.30 -28.03 -1.80
C LYS A 8 5.02 -26.70 -1.57
N GLU A 9 5.91 -26.31 -2.48
CA GLU A 9 6.64 -25.04 -2.43
C GLU A 9 5.70 -23.83 -2.53
N ILE A 10 4.72 -23.86 -3.44
CA ILE A 10 3.70 -22.80 -3.56
C ILE A 10 2.92 -22.66 -2.25
N LYS A 11 2.52 -23.78 -1.66
CA LYS A 11 1.78 -23.78 -0.39
C LYS A 11 2.63 -23.17 0.72
N GLU A 12 3.88 -23.57 0.84
CA GLU A 12 4.80 -23.07 1.87
C GLU A 12 5.07 -21.56 1.70
N ASN A 13 5.28 -21.10 0.46
CA ASN A 13 5.45 -19.67 0.19
C ASN A 13 4.20 -18.85 0.52
N ARG A 14 3.00 -19.38 0.27
CA ARG A 14 1.74 -18.74 0.69
C ARG A 14 1.65 -18.64 2.21
N GLU A 15 1.95 -19.73 2.91
CA GLU A 15 1.93 -19.76 4.38
C GLU A 15 2.91 -18.75 4.99
N ARG A 16 4.07 -18.52 4.36
CA ARG A 16 5.05 -17.50 4.75
C ARG A 16 4.54 -16.07 4.56
N LEU A 17 3.77 -15.80 3.50
CA LEU A 17 3.24 -14.46 3.20
C LEU A 17 2.03 -14.07 4.08
N VAL A 18 1.24 -15.04 4.55
CA VAL A 18 0.03 -14.79 5.37
C VAL A 18 0.30 -13.88 6.58
N PRO A 19 1.28 -14.15 7.47
CA PRO A 19 1.53 -13.29 8.63
C PRO A 19 1.98 -11.87 8.24
N ILE A 20 2.70 -11.73 7.13
CA ILE A 20 3.18 -10.45 6.60
C ILE A 20 2.00 -9.62 6.08
N ILE A 21 1.15 -10.20 5.22
CA ILE A 21 -0.05 -9.55 4.68
C ILE A 21 -1.00 -9.15 5.81
N LYS A 22 -1.22 -10.03 6.80
CA LYS A 22 -2.06 -9.72 7.97
C LYS A 22 -1.51 -8.54 8.78
N SER A 23 -0.19 -8.41 8.88
CA SER A 23 0.44 -7.29 9.58
C SER A 23 0.26 -5.97 8.83
N ILE A 24 0.41 -5.98 7.50
CA ILE A 24 0.12 -4.81 6.64
C ILE A 24 -1.35 -4.40 6.76
N LEU A 25 -2.28 -5.36 6.66
CA LEU A 25 -3.72 -5.10 6.81
C LEU A 25 -4.08 -4.55 8.19
N PHE A 26 -3.45 -5.05 9.25
CA PHE A 26 -3.66 -4.55 10.60
C PHE A 26 -3.25 -3.08 10.71
N LEU A 27 -2.03 -2.75 10.30
CA LEU A 27 -1.51 -1.37 10.35
C LEU A 27 -2.36 -0.42 9.52
N GLY A 28 -2.72 -0.82 8.30
CA GLY A 28 -3.58 -0.03 7.41
C GLY A 28 -4.98 0.21 8.01
N ARG A 29 -5.62 -0.81 8.60
CA ARG A 29 -6.95 -0.66 9.24
C ARG A 29 -6.93 0.21 10.48
N GLN A 30 -5.83 0.20 11.23
CA GLN A 30 -5.67 1.01 12.44
C GLN A 30 -5.14 2.42 12.16
N ASN A 31 -4.89 2.77 10.89
CA ASN A 31 -4.25 4.02 10.50
C ASN A 31 -2.88 4.23 11.20
N ILE A 32 -2.11 3.15 11.34
CA ILE A 32 -0.77 3.16 11.93
C ILE A 32 0.25 3.18 10.79
N ALA A 33 1.18 4.13 10.84
CA ALA A 33 2.27 4.21 9.86
C ALA A 33 3.07 2.90 9.82
N LEU A 34 3.34 2.35 8.64
CA LEU A 34 4.08 1.09 8.52
C LEU A 34 5.57 1.25 8.88
N ARG A 35 6.18 2.33 8.41
CA ARG A 35 7.63 2.53 8.38
C ARG A 35 8.11 3.34 9.59
N GLY A 36 9.32 3.02 10.05
CA GLY A 36 10.08 3.83 11.00
C GLY A 36 11.22 4.57 10.33
N HIS A 37 12.09 5.19 11.12
CA HIS A 37 13.29 5.87 10.61
C HIS A 37 14.30 4.90 9.97
N ARG A 38 14.31 3.63 10.39
CA ARG A 38 15.13 2.54 9.83
C ARG A 38 14.24 1.32 9.62
N ASP A 39 14.20 0.79 8.40
CA ASP A 39 13.34 -0.34 8.00
C ASP A 39 14.16 -1.46 7.30
N ASP A 40 15.47 -1.48 7.53
CA ASP A 40 16.44 -2.37 6.91
C ASP A 40 17.16 -3.25 7.95
N GLY A 41 18.03 -4.14 7.45
CA GLY A 41 18.81 -5.03 8.30
C GLY A 41 18.05 -6.25 8.83
N GLN A 42 18.75 -7.03 9.67
CA GLN A 42 18.24 -8.30 10.18
C GLN A 42 17.17 -8.08 11.27
N LEU A 43 16.01 -8.73 11.12
CA LEU A 43 14.89 -8.56 12.06
C LEU A 43 15.13 -9.26 13.40
N LEU A 44 15.66 -10.49 13.35
CA LEU A 44 15.95 -11.33 14.52
C LEU A 44 17.47 -11.48 14.63
N SER A 45 18.06 -11.06 15.75
CA SER A 45 19.47 -11.37 16.01
C SER A 45 19.60 -12.87 16.30
N LYS A 46 20.67 -13.51 15.83
CA LYS A 46 20.90 -14.95 16.12
C LYS A 46 21.20 -15.25 17.60
N ASN A 47 21.32 -14.20 18.43
CA ASN A 47 21.67 -14.27 19.84
C ASN A 47 20.60 -13.60 20.71
N ILE A 48 19.31 -13.89 20.47
CA ILE A 48 18.27 -13.51 21.43
C ILE A 48 18.39 -14.50 22.59
N SER A 49 19.19 -14.15 23.60
CA SER A 49 19.01 -14.75 24.91
C SER A 49 17.61 -14.36 25.39
N SER A 50 16.90 -15.28 26.03
CA SER A 50 15.59 -15.03 26.67
C SER A 50 15.69 -14.09 27.88
N ASP A 51 16.83 -13.43 28.06
CA ASP A 51 17.10 -12.54 29.16
C ASP A 51 16.62 -11.15 28.80
N PHE A 52 16.02 -10.47 29.77
CA PHE A 52 15.50 -9.11 29.66
C PHE A 52 16.53 -8.09 29.12
N SER A 53 17.84 -8.38 29.27
CA SER A 53 18.94 -7.58 28.73
C SER A 53 19.00 -7.58 27.19
N SER A 54 18.60 -8.67 26.51
CA SER A 54 18.57 -8.73 25.04
C SER A 54 17.55 -7.75 24.44
N TYR A 55 16.48 -7.41 25.16
CA TYR A 55 15.47 -6.45 24.73
C TYR A 55 16.03 -5.01 24.74
N THR A 56 17.04 -4.76 25.57
CA THR A 56 17.67 -3.45 25.74
C THR A 56 18.82 -3.18 24.78
N GLU A 57 19.34 -4.18 24.05
CA GLU A 57 20.49 -3.99 23.13
C GLU A 57 20.10 -3.52 21.72
N SER A 58 18.80 -3.50 21.37
CA SER A 58 18.28 -2.87 20.14
C SER A 58 17.28 -1.77 20.48
N ILE A 59 17.73 -0.71 21.17
CA ILE A 59 16.95 0.50 21.48
C ILE A 59 16.47 1.24 20.21
N THR A 60 17.01 0.90 19.03
CA THR A 60 16.59 1.49 17.77
C THR A 60 15.24 0.95 17.30
N ASN A 61 14.23 1.83 17.34
CA ASN A 61 12.90 1.61 16.74
C ASN A 61 13.04 1.27 15.24
N GLN A 62 12.64 0.06 14.84
CA GLN A 62 12.72 -0.42 13.45
C GLN A 62 11.41 -0.19 12.66
N GLY A 63 10.49 0.62 13.19
CA GLY A 63 9.18 0.87 12.58
C GLY A 63 8.11 -0.15 12.96
N ASN A 64 6.85 0.29 12.88
CA ASN A 64 5.71 -0.47 13.40
C ASN A 64 5.52 -1.81 12.70
N PHE A 65 5.81 -1.92 11.40
CA PHE A 65 5.74 -3.18 10.68
C PHE A 65 6.71 -4.24 11.24
N ARG A 66 7.97 -3.87 11.42
CA ARG A 66 9.01 -4.78 11.93
C ARG A 66 8.78 -5.15 13.40
N GLU A 67 8.40 -4.17 14.23
CA GLU A 67 8.07 -4.42 15.64
C GLU A 67 6.82 -5.29 15.79
N LEU A 68 5.82 -5.13 14.92
CA LEU A 68 4.64 -5.99 14.91
C LEU A 68 5.00 -7.45 14.54
N LEU A 69 5.93 -7.67 13.61
CA LEU A 69 6.40 -9.02 13.28
C LEU A 69 7.15 -9.66 14.46
N LYS A 70 7.98 -8.91 15.18
CA LYS A 70 8.64 -9.38 16.41
C LYS A 70 7.61 -9.75 17.48
N PHE A 71 6.62 -8.88 17.71
CA PHE A 71 5.53 -9.14 18.65
C PHE A 71 4.75 -10.41 18.28
N ARG A 72 4.48 -10.66 17.00
CA ARG A 72 3.82 -11.90 16.56
C ARG A 72 4.65 -13.15 16.87
N ILE A 73 5.97 -13.09 16.67
CA ILE A 73 6.87 -14.20 17.00
C ILE A 73 6.88 -14.46 18.51
N ASP A 74 7.01 -13.40 19.30
CA ASP A 74 6.98 -13.47 20.77
C ASP A 74 5.64 -14.04 21.29
N ALA A 75 4.53 -13.66 20.63
CA ALA A 75 3.20 -14.21 20.87
C ALA A 75 2.99 -15.65 20.34
N GLY A 76 4.01 -16.28 19.74
CA GLY A 76 4.01 -17.69 19.36
C GLY A 76 3.80 -18.01 17.88
N ASP A 77 3.95 -17.06 16.95
CA ASP A 77 3.88 -17.30 15.51
C ASP A 77 5.12 -18.07 15.00
N LYS A 78 5.16 -19.38 15.24
CA LYS A 78 6.28 -20.28 14.88
C LYS A 78 6.52 -20.39 13.38
N ASN A 79 5.49 -20.21 12.56
CA ASN A 79 5.63 -20.22 11.11
C ASN A 79 6.39 -18.98 10.62
N LEU A 80 6.03 -17.80 11.15
CA LEU A 80 6.75 -16.56 10.88
C LEU A 80 8.19 -16.61 11.41
N GLU A 81 8.39 -17.14 12.62
CA GLU A 81 9.71 -17.33 13.22
C GLU A 81 10.60 -18.23 12.35
N HIS A 82 10.10 -19.42 12.01
CA HIS A 82 10.82 -20.36 11.15
C HIS A 82 11.13 -19.73 9.79
N HIS A 83 10.17 -19.04 9.16
CA HIS A 83 10.40 -18.34 7.91
C HIS A 83 11.55 -17.35 8.01
N LEU A 84 11.54 -16.46 8.99
CA LEU A 84 12.53 -15.40 9.11
C LEU A 84 13.92 -15.91 9.56
N MET A 85 13.99 -17.06 10.23
CA MET A 85 15.25 -17.69 10.63
C MET A 85 15.86 -18.61 9.55
N SER A 86 15.03 -19.34 8.81
CA SER A 86 15.47 -20.33 7.80
C SER A 86 15.78 -19.72 6.43
N THR A 87 15.28 -18.51 6.17
CA THR A 87 15.31 -17.91 4.84
C THR A 87 16.54 -17.01 4.66
N SER A 88 17.16 -17.06 3.48
CA SER A 88 18.24 -16.13 3.13
C SER A 88 17.73 -14.68 3.14
N LYS A 89 18.62 -13.70 3.37
CA LYS A 89 18.24 -12.28 3.51
C LYS A 89 17.32 -11.76 2.38
N ASN A 90 17.44 -12.31 1.19
CA ASN A 90 16.72 -11.88 -0.01
C ASN A 90 15.28 -12.44 -0.12
N THR A 91 14.86 -13.39 0.71
CA THR A 91 13.54 -14.06 0.57
C THR A 91 12.65 -13.88 1.80
N THR A 92 12.98 -12.93 2.68
CA THR A 92 12.23 -12.66 3.92
C THR A 92 10.89 -11.95 3.69
N TYR A 93 10.63 -11.43 2.49
CA TYR A 93 9.42 -10.67 2.12
C TYR A 93 9.12 -9.44 2.98
N ILE A 94 10.08 -8.96 3.78
CA ILE A 94 9.93 -7.78 4.65
C ILE A 94 10.58 -6.52 4.09
N SER A 95 11.23 -6.58 2.92
CA SER A 95 11.90 -5.40 2.34
C SER A 95 10.88 -4.33 1.93
N TYR A 96 11.34 -3.08 1.87
CA TYR A 96 10.50 -1.95 1.47
C TYR A 96 9.80 -2.19 0.11
N THR A 97 10.50 -2.81 -0.84
CA THR A 97 9.98 -3.12 -2.18
C THR A 97 8.85 -4.13 -2.11
N ILE A 98 9.03 -5.22 -1.35
CA ILE A 98 8.00 -6.25 -1.22
C ILE A 98 6.81 -5.72 -0.44
N GLN A 99 7.02 -4.93 0.62
CA GLN A 99 5.94 -4.26 1.34
C GLN A 99 5.10 -3.40 0.38
N ASN A 100 5.73 -2.58 -0.47
CA ASN A 100 5.02 -1.75 -1.46
C ASN A 100 4.23 -2.59 -2.46
N ASN A 101 4.81 -3.65 -3.00
CA ASN A 101 4.11 -4.56 -3.92
C ASN A 101 2.90 -5.23 -3.24
N LEU A 102 3.04 -5.64 -1.97
CA LEU A 102 1.93 -6.22 -1.22
C LEU A 102 0.83 -5.18 -0.95
N ILE A 103 1.19 -3.95 -0.60
CA ILE A 103 0.23 -2.85 -0.42
C ILE A 103 -0.52 -2.57 -1.73
N GLU A 104 0.17 -2.56 -2.87
CA GLU A 104 -0.45 -2.38 -4.18
C GLU A 104 -1.43 -3.51 -4.50
N CYS A 105 -1.03 -4.77 -4.29
CA CYS A 105 -1.91 -5.93 -4.48
C CYS A 105 -3.15 -5.86 -3.56
N ILE A 106 -2.97 -5.49 -2.30
CA ILE A 106 -4.07 -5.32 -1.34
C ILE A 106 -5.00 -4.19 -1.81
N GLY A 107 -4.43 -3.06 -2.23
CA GLY A 107 -5.18 -1.92 -2.76
C GLY A 107 -6.02 -2.30 -3.97
N LYS A 108 -5.42 -3.01 -4.93
CA LYS A 108 -6.12 -3.56 -6.11
C LYS A 108 -7.30 -4.44 -5.71
N GLU A 109 -7.08 -5.43 -4.84
CA GLU A 109 -8.14 -6.33 -4.39
C GLU A 109 -9.32 -5.57 -3.72
N ILE A 110 -9.00 -4.57 -2.89
CA ILE A 110 -10.01 -3.71 -2.25
C ILE A 110 -10.79 -2.91 -3.31
N THR A 111 -10.08 -2.31 -4.27
CA THR A 111 -10.70 -1.52 -5.35
C THR A 111 -11.55 -2.39 -6.27
N THR A 112 -11.10 -3.58 -6.64
CA THR A 112 -11.88 -4.56 -7.42
C THR A 112 -13.16 -4.94 -6.67
N PHE A 113 -13.06 -5.21 -5.36
CA PHE A 113 -14.22 -5.49 -4.52
C PHE A 113 -15.23 -4.35 -4.53
N ILE A 114 -14.78 -3.11 -4.27
CA ILE A 114 -15.65 -1.92 -4.27
C ILE A 114 -16.29 -1.71 -5.65
N THR A 115 -15.50 -1.85 -6.72
CA THR A 115 -15.97 -1.68 -8.11
C THR A 115 -17.05 -2.70 -8.46
N ASN A 116 -16.92 -3.94 -8.01
CA ASN A 116 -17.96 -4.96 -8.20
C ASN A 116 -19.25 -4.59 -7.45
N GLU A 117 -19.16 -4.07 -6.23
CA GLU A 117 -20.35 -3.59 -5.51
C GLU A 117 -21.03 -2.42 -6.23
N ILE A 118 -20.26 -1.50 -6.81
CA ILE A 118 -20.79 -0.37 -7.57
C ILE A 118 -21.48 -0.85 -8.85
N LYS A 119 -20.91 -1.83 -9.56
CA LYS A 119 -21.51 -2.43 -10.78
C LYS A 119 -22.88 -3.07 -10.50
N GLU A 120 -23.06 -3.62 -9.30
CA GLU A 120 -24.34 -4.18 -8.85
C GLU A 120 -25.33 -3.11 -8.34
N ALA A 121 -24.83 -1.93 -7.96
CA ALA A 121 -25.65 -0.87 -7.39
C ALA A 121 -26.49 -0.15 -8.45
N LYS A 122 -27.78 0.02 -8.16
CA LYS A 122 -28.70 0.77 -9.04
C LYS A 122 -28.38 2.26 -9.08
N TYR A 123 -27.89 2.81 -7.97
CA TYR A 123 -27.63 4.23 -7.80
C TYR A 123 -26.26 4.42 -7.15
N TYR A 124 -25.46 5.29 -7.76
CA TYR A 124 -24.19 5.73 -7.22
C TYR A 124 -23.95 7.22 -7.57
N SER A 125 -23.11 7.86 -6.80
CA SER A 125 -22.58 9.19 -7.05
C SER A 125 -21.07 9.18 -6.89
N ILE A 126 -20.39 9.92 -7.75
CA ILE A 126 -18.95 10.14 -7.67
C ILE A 126 -18.71 11.43 -6.90
N ILE A 127 -17.74 11.40 -5.99
CA ILE A 127 -17.37 12.52 -5.13
C ILE A 127 -15.89 12.80 -5.38
N PHE A 128 -15.61 14.03 -5.75
CA PHE A 128 -14.26 14.58 -5.83
C PHE A 128 -14.12 15.69 -4.80
N ASP A 129 -13.06 15.64 -4.01
CA ASP A 129 -12.73 16.69 -3.05
C ASP A 129 -11.27 17.10 -3.26
N GLU A 130 -11.07 18.37 -3.59
CA GLU A 130 -9.78 18.94 -3.94
C GLU A 130 -9.19 19.68 -2.75
N THR A 131 -7.94 19.36 -2.42
CA THR A 131 -7.18 20.06 -1.38
C THR A 131 -5.85 20.53 -1.96
N THR A 132 -5.55 21.80 -1.77
CA THR A 132 -4.24 22.37 -2.14
C THR A 132 -3.29 22.19 -0.97
N ASP A 133 -2.23 21.39 -1.16
CA ASP A 133 -1.18 21.22 -0.16
C ASP A 133 -0.27 22.46 -0.10
N VAL A 134 0.51 22.61 0.98
CA VAL A 134 1.50 23.66 1.22
C VAL A 134 2.53 23.75 0.08
N SER A 135 2.72 22.65 -0.66
CA SER A 135 3.58 22.56 -1.85
C SER A 135 2.95 23.12 -3.15
N VAL A 136 1.74 23.71 -3.10
CA VAL A 136 0.97 24.21 -4.26
C VAL A 136 0.51 23.10 -5.22
N ILE A 137 0.80 21.84 -4.91
CA ILE A 137 0.32 20.69 -5.67
C ILE A 137 -1.11 20.38 -5.23
N SER A 138 -2.06 20.58 -6.13
CA SER A 138 -3.43 20.11 -5.96
C SER A 138 -3.46 18.57 -5.96
N GLN A 139 -3.99 18.00 -4.87
CA GLN A 139 -4.39 16.61 -4.81
C GLN A 139 -5.90 16.53 -4.62
N MET A 140 -6.51 15.62 -5.36
CA MET A 140 -7.95 15.41 -5.32
C MET A 140 -8.24 14.00 -4.82
N SER A 141 -9.04 13.89 -3.77
CA SER A 141 -9.57 12.60 -3.33
C SER A 141 -10.72 12.17 -4.24
N PHE A 142 -10.72 10.90 -4.62
CA PHE A 142 -11.80 10.28 -5.38
C PHE A 142 -12.50 9.25 -4.50
N SER A 143 -13.79 9.49 -4.25
CA SER A 143 -14.66 8.57 -3.51
C SER A 143 -15.93 8.27 -4.30
N VAL A 144 -16.52 7.11 -4.03
CA VAL A 144 -17.82 6.70 -4.58
C VAL A 144 -18.80 6.45 -3.45
N ARG A 145 -20.01 6.98 -3.60
CA ARG A 145 -21.13 6.72 -2.69
C ARG A 145 -22.21 5.94 -3.44
N TYR A 146 -22.64 4.79 -2.92
CA TYR A 146 -23.60 3.90 -3.59
C TYR A 146 -24.61 3.28 -2.61
N LEU A 147 -25.76 2.87 -3.16
CA LEU A 147 -26.81 2.19 -2.40
C LEU A 147 -26.74 0.67 -2.63
N LYS A 148 -26.53 -0.10 -1.56
CA LYS A 148 -26.56 -1.57 -1.58
C LYS A 148 -27.42 -2.09 -0.44
N SER A 149 -28.42 -2.91 -0.78
CA SER A 149 -29.36 -3.49 0.20
C SER A 149 -29.94 -2.43 1.14
N GLU A 150 -30.44 -1.32 0.57
CA GLU A 150 -31.02 -0.17 1.30
C GLU A 150 -30.07 0.55 2.26
N LYS A 151 -28.77 0.26 2.20
CA LYS A 151 -27.73 0.95 2.98
C LYS A 151 -26.84 1.77 2.06
N VAL A 152 -26.54 2.99 2.50
CA VAL A 152 -25.60 3.88 1.81
C VAL A 152 -24.19 3.53 2.26
N PHE A 153 -23.32 3.31 1.29
CA PHE A 153 -21.88 3.13 1.50
C PHE A 153 -21.14 4.27 0.83
N GLU A 154 -20.09 4.76 1.49
CA GLU A 154 -19.13 5.70 0.93
C GLU A 154 -17.75 5.06 1.01
N ARG A 155 -17.05 5.01 -0.13
CA ARG A 155 -15.77 4.33 -0.27
C ARG A 155 -14.79 5.24 -0.97
N PHE A 156 -13.67 5.50 -0.30
CA PHE A 156 -12.50 6.07 -0.94
C PHE A 156 -11.93 5.09 -1.96
N ILE A 157 -11.54 5.60 -3.13
CA ILE A 157 -10.94 4.82 -4.22
C ILE A 157 -9.45 5.13 -4.32
N SER A 158 -9.08 6.39 -4.53
CA SER A 158 -7.68 6.79 -4.68
C SER A 158 -7.52 8.31 -4.57
N PHE A 159 -6.27 8.75 -4.45
CA PHE A 159 -5.89 10.13 -4.69
C PHE A 159 -5.53 10.31 -6.17
N VAL A 160 -5.95 11.43 -6.74
CA VAL A 160 -5.63 11.85 -8.08
C VAL A 160 -4.65 13.02 -7.99
N ASN A 161 -3.47 12.84 -8.56
CA ASN A 161 -2.53 13.94 -8.75
C ASN A 161 -3.00 14.75 -9.96
N CYS A 162 -3.65 15.88 -9.68
CA CYS A 162 -4.22 16.79 -10.68
C CYS A 162 -3.16 17.40 -11.58
N HIS A 163 -2.02 17.78 -11.00
CA HIS A 163 -0.91 18.41 -11.73
C HIS A 163 -0.29 17.44 -12.73
N LYS A 164 0.08 16.22 -12.29
CA LYS A 164 0.65 15.19 -13.17
C LYS A 164 -0.30 14.83 -14.32
N LYS A 165 -1.61 14.77 -14.09
CA LYS A 165 -2.57 14.42 -15.15
C LYS A 165 -2.76 15.51 -16.20
N ILE A 166 -2.45 16.76 -15.88
CA ILE A 166 -2.66 17.89 -16.79
C ILE A 166 -1.36 18.29 -17.49
N TYR A 167 -0.23 18.18 -16.79
CA TYR A 167 1.07 18.61 -17.29
C TYR A 167 2.03 17.45 -17.61
N GLY A 168 1.71 16.21 -17.23
CA GLY A 168 2.57 15.04 -17.42
C GLY A 168 2.60 14.47 -18.84
N ASP A 169 1.62 14.79 -19.70
CA ASP A 169 1.65 14.42 -21.12
C ASP A 169 2.42 15.45 -21.99
N ALA A 170 2.89 16.56 -21.40
CA ALA A 170 3.54 17.67 -22.13
C ALA A 170 5.08 17.65 -22.09
N HIS A 171 5.71 16.69 -21.41
CA HIS A 171 7.16 16.68 -21.22
C HIS A 171 7.76 15.27 -21.32
N ASP A 172 7.68 14.66 -22.50
CA ASP A 172 8.53 13.53 -22.89
C ASP A 172 9.59 13.91 -23.94
N ASP A 173 9.66 15.20 -24.34
CA ASP A 173 10.69 15.70 -25.24
C ASP A 173 11.54 16.78 -24.53
N HIS A 174 12.77 16.38 -24.22
CA HIS A 174 14.00 17.17 -24.10
C HIS A 174 14.01 18.57 -23.44
N ASP A 175 14.93 18.70 -22.47
CA ASP A 175 15.63 19.90 -21.98
C ASP A 175 15.18 20.54 -20.63
N GLU A 176 15.96 20.16 -19.61
CA GLU A 176 16.49 20.88 -18.43
C GLU A 176 15.77 22.17 -17.92
N ASP A 177 15.09 22.00 -16.78
CA ASP A 177 15.27 22.75 -15.53
C ASP A 177 15.02 24.28 -15.46
N GLN A 178 14.46 24.96 -16.46
CA GLN A 178 14.14 26.40 -16.32
C GLN A 178 12.66 26.81 -16.34
N ASP A 179 11.72 25.93 -16.69
CA ASP A 179 10.28 26.29 -16.75
C ASP A 179 9.37 25.58 -15.73
N LEU A 180 9.89 24.63 -14.95
CA LEU A 180 9.11 23.87 -13.95
C LEU A 180 8.56 24.73 -12.79
N GLU A 181 9.24 25.82 -12.42
CA GLU A 181 8.80 26.74 -11.36
C GLU A 181 7.63 27.64 -11.78
N ASN A 182 7.39 27.82 -13.08
CA ASN A 182 6.27 28.63 -13.57
C ASN A 182 5.02 27.78 -13.85
N ILE A 183 5.18 26.51 -14.26
CA ILE A 183 4.06 25.58 -14.49
C ILE A 183 3.50 25.03 -13.16
N SER A 184 4.35 24.87 -12.14
CA SER A 184 3.92 24.49 -10.78
C SER A 184 3.06 25.56 -10.07
N LYS A 185 3.00 26.80 -10.59
CA LYS A 185 2.19 27.89 -10.03
C LYS A 185 0.80 28.02 -10.65
N ILE A 186 0.50 27.31 -11.72
CA ILE A 186 -0.81 27.38 -12.37
C ILE A 186 -1.70 26.29 -11.79
N GLU A 187 -2.75 26.70 -11.09
CA GLU A 187 -3.76 25.77 -10.60
C GLU A 187 -4.45 25.08 -11.80
N PRO A 188 -4.42 23.75 -11.86
CA PRO A 188 -5.03 23.02 -12.95
C PRO A 188 -6.54 23.28 -13.01
N LYS A 189 -7.07 23.70 -14.17
CA LYS A 189 -8.53 23.74 -14.38
C LYS A 189 -9.04 22.33 -14.70
N LEU A 190 -9.61 21.64 -13.72
CA LEU A 190 -10.26 20.35 -13.96
C LEU A 190 -11.63 20.54 -14.60
N SER A 191 -11.77 20.05 -15.84
CA SER A 191 -13.07 19.96 -16.52
C SER A 191 -13.80 18.65 -16.16
N GLY A 192 -15.13 18.64 -16.28
CA GLY A 192 -15.92 17.43 -16.09
C GLY A 192 -15.53 16.29 -17.05
N GLU A 193 -15.02 16.61 -18.23
CA GLU A 193 -14.51 15.62 -19.20
C GLU A 193 -13.22 14.95 -18.70
N LEU A 194 -12.26 15.73 -18.21
CA LEU A 194 -11.01 15.21 -17.65
C LEU A 194 -11.26 14.34 -16.39
N LEU A 195 -12.21 14.77 -15.56
CA LEU A 195 -12.69 13.99 -14.42
C LEU A 195 -13.34 12.68 -14.88
N GLY A 196 -14.19 12.73 -15.91
CA GLY A 196 -14.82 11.54 -16.50
C GLY A 196 -13.78 10.52 -16.99
N THR A 197 -12.80 10.95 -17.79
CA THR A 197 -11.70 10.10 -18.27
C THR A 197 -10.89 9.53 -17.12
N THR A 198 -10.63 10.34 -16.09
CA THR A 198 -9.95 9.90 -14.87
C THR A 198 -10.68 8.77 -14.16
N VAL A 199 -12.00 8.88 -14.01
CA VAL A 199 -12.83 7.82 -13.42
C VAL A 199 -12.76 6.56 -14.25
N ILE A 200 -12.92 6.68 -15.57
CA ILE A 200 -12.90 5.54 -16.49
C ILE A 200 -11.57 4.80 -16.38
N ASN A 201 -10.43 5.48 -16.44
CA ASN A 201 -9.12 4.84 -16.37
C ASN A 201 -8.93 4.12 -15.01
N ILE A 202 -9.26 4.79 -13.91
CA ILE A 202 -9.10 4.19 -12.56
C ILE A 202 -10.01 2.96 -12.42
N LEU A 203 -11.25 3.01 -12.89
CA LEU A 203 -12.21 1.92 -12.72
C LEU A 203 -12.08 0.79 -13.76
N HIS A 204 -11.48 1.04 -14.94
CA HIS A 204 -11.20 0.00 -15.94
C HIS A 204 -9.88 -0.74 -15.69
N ASP A 205 -8.89 -0.08 -15.10
CA ASP A 205 -7.58 -0.67 -14.77
C ASP A 205 -7.59 -1.44 -13.42
N SER A 206 -8.74 -1.48 -12.74
CA SER A 206 -8.97 -2.12 -11.43
C SER A 206 -9.63 -3.50 -11.50
#